data_AF-A0A6J8ECR3-F1
#
_entry.id   AF-A0A6J8ECR3-F1
#
_cell.length_a   1.000
_cell.length_b   1.000
_cell.length_c   1.000
_cell.angle_alpha   90.00
_cell.angle_beta   90.00
_cell.angle_gamma   90.00
#
_symmetry.space_group_name_H-M   'P 1'
#
loop_
_entity.id
_entity.type
_entity.pdbx_description
1 polymer ?
#
loop_
_entity_poly.entity_id
_entity_poly.type
_entity_poly.pdbx_seq_one_letter_code
_entity_poly.pdbx_strand_id
1 'polypeptide(L)'
;MSNFKGIKTHESVQLSTNSDSSNVAKKTLVHRASSKIICKPNKTANRAKSTVSTKHNHLPSKSRSVQADSLAALHNNFRNKGFSRETRKLLRASWRSGTQQYYACKFKRFNSWCSEREQDPYAATLAECADFLSQLYTSGLQYRTIAGCRSMLSSLLPPIDNVQIGQHPYMIRLLRVVFNSRPPKVNLVPEWDLQKVLDILQKSPFEPFLKADVKCLTYKVVFLTAIGRCSDIQALRIGEGFVNVQKKGLVFLRPGLSNQDRPNHYGTKMFVPYFEHNKKLDP
;
A
#
# COMPACT_ATOMS: atom_id res chain seq x y z
N MET A 1 50.40 21.87 32.61
CA MET A 1 50.43 22.43 33.99
C MET A 1 49.07 23.08 34.20
N SER A 2 48.16 22.65 35.07
CA SER A 2 48.23 21.73 36.20
C SER A 2 46.87 21.08 36.45
N ASN A 3 46.92 19.82 36.89
CA ASN A 3 45.86 19.00 37.48
C ASN A 3 45.10 19.70 38.64
N PHE A 4 43.84 19.32 38.91
CA PHE A 4 43.53 18.36 39.99
C PHE A 4 42.02 17.98 40.10
N LYS A 5 41.81 16.66 40.21
CA LYS A 5 40.81 15.80 40.93
C LYS A 5 39.55 16.47 41.52
N GLY A 6 38.35 15.86 41.55
CA GLY A 6 37.94 14.46 41.40
C GLY A 6 37.02 14.02 42.56
N ILE A 7 36.19 12.98 42.30
CA ILE A 7 35.54 12.02 43.25
C ILE A 7 34.13 12.40 43.75
N LYS A 8 33.06 11.73 43.23
CA LYS A 8 32.22 10.59 43.75
C LYS A 8 31.46 10.92 45.06
N THR A 9 30.21 10.52 45.32
CA THR A 9 29.52 9.22 45.17
C THR A 9 28.00 9.37 45.37
N HIS A 10 27.22 8.51 44.69
CA HIS A 10 26.03 7.76 45.13
C HIS A 10 25.30 8.15 46.44
N GLU A 11 23.97 8.31 46.35
CA GLU A 11 23.05 7.53 47.20
C GLU A 11 21.65 7.41 46.58
N SER A 12 21.15 6.18 46.65
CA SER A 12 19.86 5.67 46.21
C SER A 12 18.85 5.72 47.35
N VAL A 13 17.61 6.14 47.07
CA VAL A 13 16.47 5.89 47.97
C VAL A 13 15.39 5.17 47.16
N GLN A 14 15.12 3.93 47.58
CA GLN A 14 13.91 3.17 47.25
C GLN A 14 13.01 3.08 48.49
N LEU A 15 11.73 2.76 48.22
CA LEU A 15 10.72 2.06 49.03
C LEU A 15 9.57 2.89 49.62
N SER A 16 8.38 2.68 49.04
CA SER A 16 7.20 2.11 49.72
C SER A 16 6.10 1.87 48.66
N THR A 17 5.93 0.66 48.12
CA THR A 17 4.96 -0.39 48.55
C THR A 17 3.56 0.13 48.89
N ASN A 18 2.58 -0.22 48.05
CA ASN A 18 1.31 -0.76 48.56
C ASN A 18 0.73 -1.78 47.57
N SER A 19 0.41 -2.94 48.13
CA SER A 19 -0.11 -4.15 47.50
C SER A 19 -1.64 -4.20 47.57
N ASP A 20 -2.18 -5.11 46.76
CA ASP A 20 -3.44 -5.84 46.91
C ASP A 20 -4.78 -5.13 46.61
N SER A 21 -5.43 -5.53 45.51
CA SER A 21 -6.31 -6.70 45.58
C SER A 21 -7.06 -6.96 44.27
N SER A 22 -7.18 -8.24 43.98
CA SER A 22 -7.98 -8.87 42.93
C SER A 22 -9.48 -8.67 43.13
N ASN A 23 -10.23 -8.48 42.05
CA ASN A 23 -11.63 -8.91 42.00
C ASN A 23 -12.00 -9.47 40.63
N VAL A 24 -12.61 -10.66 40.66
CA VAL A 24 -12.93 -11.55 39.53
C VAL A 24 -14.39 -11.36 39.10
N ALA A 25 -14.65 -11.71 37.84
CA ALA A 25 -15.94 -12.05 37.19
C ALA A 25 -16.92 -10.92 36.80
N LYS A 26 -17.25 -10.88 35.51
CA LYS A 26 -18.42 -11.60 34.98
C LYS A 26 -18.31 -11.91 33.49
N LYS A 27 -18.66 -13.14 33.17
CA LYS A 27 -18.67 -13.80 31.87
C LYS A 27 -19.99 -13.42 31.19
N THR A 28 -19.95 -12.62 30.12
CA THR A 28 -21.15 -12.33 29.33
C THR A 28 -21.05 -13.06 28.00
N LEU A 29 -21.89 -14.09 27.87
CA LEU A 29 -22.21 -14.78 26.62
C LEU A 29 -22.94 -13.81 25.70
N VAL A 30 -22.47 -13.62 24.46
CA VAL A 30 -23.31 -13.03 23.41
C VAL A 30 -23.30 -13.91 22.19
N HIS A 31 -24.52 -14.22 21.77
CA HIS A 31 -24.92 -15.08 20.68
C HIS A 31 -24.34 -14.66 19.33
N ARG A 32 -23.99 -15.69 18.56
CA ARG A 32 -23.70 -15.67 17.12
C ARG A 32 -24.94 -15.20 16.35
N ALA A 33 -24.81 -14.10 15.61
CA ALA A 33 -25.69 -13.77 14.49
C ALA A 33 -24.83 -13.43 13.26
N SER A 34 -24.84 -14.34 12.29
CA SER A 34 -24.21 -14.18 10.98
C SER A 34 -25.09 -13.30 10.10
N SER A 35 -24.72 -12.05 9.86
CA SER A 35 -25.34 -11.24 8.81
C SER A 35 -24.34 -10.99 7.68
N LYS A 36 -24.43 -11.85 6.66
CA LYS A 36 -23.82 -11.65 5.34
C LYS A 36 -24.48 -10.41 4.71
N ILE A 37 -23.73 -9.32 4.58
CA ILE A 37 -24.13 -8.18 3.75
C ILE A 37 -23.91 -8.57 2.29
N ILE A 38 -24.99 -8.99 1.63
CA ILE A 38 -25.07 -9.20 0.18
C ILE A 38 -25.59 -7.90 -0.41
N CYS A 39 -24.75 -7.12 -1.10
CA CYS A 39 -25.22 -6.01 -1.92
C CYS A 39 -25.66 -6.56 -3.29
N LYS A 40 -26.98 -6.77 -3.47
CA LYS A 40 -27.61 -6.91 -4.80
C LYS A 40 -28.00 -5.52 -5.31
N PRO A 41 -27.76 -5.19 -6.59
CA PRO A 41 -28.38 -4.04 -7.22
C PRO A 41 -29.80 -4.39 -7.71
N ASN A 42 -30.79 -3.58 -7.32
CA ASN A 42 -32.18 -3.68 -7.78
C ASN A 42 -32.30 -3.29 -9.26
N LYS A 43 -33.11 -4.06 -9.99
CA LYS A 43 -33.61 -3.74 -11.34
C LYS A 43 -35.03 -3.20 -11.23
N THR A 44 -35.36 -2.20 -12.03
CA THR A 44 -36.71 -1.94 -12.55
C THR A 44 -36.65 -1.69 -14.05
N ALA A 45 -37.70 -2.14 -14.75
CA ALA A 45 -37.84 -2.44 -16.19
C ALA A 45 -38.02 -1.18 -17.09
N ASN A 46 -37.96 -1.17 -18.43
CA ASN A 46 -38.60 -2.05 -19.43
C ASN A 46 -37.97 -1.96 -20.86
N ARG A 47 -37.91 -3.14 -21.49
CA ARG A 47 -37.96 -3.58 -22.91
C ARG A 47 -37.82 -2.60 -24.10
N ALA A 48 -36.81 -2.87 -24.95
CA ALA A 48 -36.96 -3.08 -26.41
C ALA A 48 -35.80 -3.94 -26.96
N LYS A 49 -36.09 -4.91 -27.82
CA LYS A 49 -35.14 -5.86 -28.43
C LYS A 49 -34.50 -5.24 -29.67
N SER A 50 -33.18 -5.37 -29.82
CA SER A 50 -32.52 -5.46 -31.13
C SER A 50 -31.21 -6.24 -31.02
N THR A 51 -31.15 -7.31 -31.80
CA THR A 51 -30.02 -8.19 -32.13
C THR A 51 -28.92 -7.46 -32.88
N VAL A 52 -27.67 -7.43 -32.40
CA VAL A 52 -26.44 -7.45 -33.22
C VAL A 52 -25.23 -7.93 -32.39
N SER A 53 -24.62 -9.02 -32.87
CA SER A 53 -23.20 -9.43 -32.89
C SER A 53 -22.27 -9.21 -31.68
N THR A 54 -21.82 -10.35 -31.14
CA THR A 54 -20.76 -10.54 -30.15
C THR A 54 -19.38 -10.09 -30.66
N LYS A 55 -18.80 -9.06 -30.05
CA LYS A 55 -17.34 -8.88 -29.95
C LYS A 55 -16.96 -8.58 -28.51
N HIS A 56 -16.50 -9.62 -27.81
CA HIS A 56 -15.81 -9.50 -26.54
C HIS A 56 -14.43 -8.88 -26.77
N ASN A 57 -14.21 -7.68 -26.20
CA ASN A 57 -12.98 -7.26 -25.49
C ASN A 57 -12.86 -5.73 -25.50
N HIS A 58 -13.37 -5.05 -24.46
CA HIS A 58 -12.86 -3.73 -24.09
C HIS A 58 -13.10 -3.41 -22.61
N LEU A 59 -12.01 -3.37 -21.84
CA LEU A 59 -11.74 -2.38 -20.80
C LEU A 59 -10.22 -2.25 -20.69
N PRO A 60 -9.67 -1.08 -21.04
CA PRO A 60 -9.36 -0.09 -20.02
C PRO A 60 -9.66 1.35 -20.52
N SER A 61 -10.93 1.76 -20.46
CA SER A 61 -11.30 3.14 -20.84
C SER A 61 -11.24 4.09 -19.63
N LYS A 62 -11.74 3.65 -18.46
CA LYS A 62 -11.81 4.51 -17.25
C LYS A 62 -10.46 4.81 -16.61
N SER A 63 -9.50 3.87 -16.60
CA SER A 63 -8.18 4.09 -15.99
C SER A 63 -7.31 5.06 -16.80
N ARG A 64 -7.49 5.06 -18.13
CA ARG A 64 -6.72 5.90 -19.06
C ARG A 64 -7.11 7.38 -18.93
N SER A 65 -8.39 7.70 -18.77
CA SER A 65 -8.82 9.10 -18.56
C SER A 65 -8.37 9.66 -17.21
N VAL A 66 -8.43 8.85 -16.14
CA VAL A 66 -7.96 9.23 -14.80
C VAL A 66 -6.47 9.62 -14.80
N GLN A 67 -5.65 8.83 -15.50
CA GLN A 67 -4.22 9.13 -15.65
C GLN A 67 -4.00 10.42 -16.44
N ALA A 68 -4.77 10.66 -17.51
CA ALA A 68 -4.65 11.86 -18.33
C ALA A 68 -4.83 13.15 -17.50
N ASP A 69 -5.83 13.22 -16.62
CA ASP A 69 -6.12 14.42 -15.81
C ASP A 69 -4.97 14.78 -14.85
N SER A 70 -4.45 13.81 -14.10
CA SER A 70 -3.32 14.06 -13.20
C SER A 70 -2.01 14.37 -13.92
N LEU A 71 -1.82 13.77 -15.09
CA LEU A 71 -0.66 14.05 -15.94
C LEU A 71 -0.77 15.43 -16.59
N ALA A 72 -1.98 15.94 -16.82
CA ALA A 72 -2.23 17.30 -17.25
C ALA A 72 -1.87 18.32 -16.15
N ALA A 73 -2.19 18.03 -14.88
CA ALA A 73 -1.79 18.89 -13.76
C ALA A 73 -0.27 19.04 -13.67
N LEU A 74 0.42 17.90 -13.68
CA LEU A 74 1.88 17.86 -13.64
C LEU A 74 2.50 18.55 -14.87
N HIS A 75 1.88 18.35 -16.05
CA HIS A 75 2.31 18.98 -17.29
C HIS A 75 2.18 20.50 -17.23
N ASN A 76 1.08 21.03 -16.71
CA ASN A 76 0.86 22.46 -16.56
C ASN A 76 1.84 23.06 -15.56
N ASN A 77 2.10 22.39 -14.43
CA ASN A 77 3.11 22.81 -13.46
C ASN A 77 4.49 22.95 -14.10
N PHE A 78 4.97 21.92 -14.79
CA PHE A 78 6.29 22.00 -15.44
C PHE A 78 6.33 22.98 -16.62
N ARG A 79 5.21 23.16 -17.33
CA ARG A 79 5.10 24.16 -18.40
C ARG A 79 5.22 25.58 -17.83
N ASN A 80 4.54 25.86 -16.72
CA ASN A 80 4.60 27.18 -16.06
C ASN A 80 6.01 27.49 -15.52
N LYS A 81 6.81 26.46 -15.22
CA LYS A 81 8.23 26.60 -14.87
C LYS A 81 9.18 26.78 -16.07
N GLY A 82 8.67 26.81 -17.30
CA GLY A 82 9.48 27.05 -18.51
C GLY A 82 10.24 25.83 -19.05
N PHE A 83 9.97 24.61 -18.57
CA PHE A 83 10.69 23.42 -19.06
C PHE A 83 10.31 23.04 -20.50
N SER A 84 11.33 22.65 -21.29
CA SER A 84 11.16 22.18 -22.66
C SER A 84 10.27 20.92 -22.73
N ARG A 85 9.64 20.68 -23.89
CA ARG A 85 8.76 19.51 -24.07
C ARG A 85 9.45 18.20 -23.75
N GLU A 86 10.70 18.04 -24.19
CA GLU A 86 11.47 16.81 -23.97
C GLU A 86 11.85 16.66 -22.49
N THR A 87 12.28 17.73 -21.82
CA THR A 87 12.53 17.71 -20.36
C THR A 87 11.27 17.31 -19.59
N ARG A 88 10.10 17.84 -19.96
CA ARG A 88 8.82 17.51 -19.31
C ARG A 88 8.44 16.05 -19.49
N LYS A 89 8.73 15.44 -20.65
CA LYS A 89 8.53 13.99 -20.86
C LYS A 89 9.42 13.18 -19.92
N LEU A 90 10.70 13.55 -19.77
CA LEU A 90 11.64 12.86 -18.87
C LEU A 90 11.25 13.01 -17.40
N LEU A 91 10.91 14.23 -16.97
CA LEU A 91 10.45 14.50 -15.60
C LEU A 91 9.19 13.70 -15.26
N ARG A 92 8.27 13.56 -16.21
CA ARG A 92 7.08 12.71 -16.05
C ARG A 92 7.45 11.22 -15.93
N ALA A 93 8.35 10.75 -16.77
CA ALA A 93 8.83 9.36 -16.77
C ALA A 93 9.61 9.00 -15.49
N SER A 94 10.07 9.99 -14.72
CA SER A 94 10.72 9.75 -13.42
C SER A 94 9.80 9.05 -12.40
N TRP A 95 8.49 9.26 -12.49
CA TRP A 95 7.53 8.59 -11.63
C TRP A 95 7.21 7.21 -12.17
N ARG A 96 7.29 6.21 -11.29
CA ARG A 96 6.90 4.84 -11.62
C ARG A 96 5.40 4.74 -11.90
N SER A 97 5.02 3.79 -12.75
CA SER A 97 3.63 3.55 -13.16
C SER A 97 2.67 3.43 -11.96
N GLY A 98 3.08 2.75 -10.90
CA GLY A 98 2.30 2.62 -9.67
C GLY A 98 2.04 3.96 -8.97
N THR A 99 3.05 4.83 -8.87
CA THR A 99 2.89 6.18 -8.27
C THR A 99 2.03 7.06 -9.16
N GLN A 100 2.23 7.02 -10.48
CA GLN A 100 1.40 7.76 -11.44
C GLN A 100 -0.07 7.37 -11.29
N GLN A 101 -0.38 6.07 -11.26
CA GLN A 101 -1.76 5.59 -11.09
C GLN A 101 -2.32 5.95 -9.70
N TYR A 102 -1.51 5.82 -8.66
CA TYR A 102 -1.91 6.16 -7.28
C TYR A 102 -2.31 7.63 -7.16
N TYR A 103 -1.50 8.55 -7.70
CA TYR A 103 -1.83 9.98 -7.71
C TYR A 103 -2.96 10.29 -8.68
N ALA A 104 -3.04 9.63 -9.83
CA ALA A 104 -4.13 9.80 -10.78
C ALA A 104 -5.50 9.53 -10.14
N CYS A 105 -5.64 8.41 -9.43
CA CYS A 105 -6.89 8.07 -8.74
C CYS A 105 -7.29 9.13 -7.69
N LYS A 106 -6.32 9.70 -6.98
CA LYS A 106 -6.57 10.74 -5.97
C LYS A 106 -6.89 12.08 -6.59
N PHE A 107 -6.14 12.47 -7.63
CA PHE A 107 -6.36 13.72 -8.33
C PHE A 107 -7.73 13.72 -9.01
N LYS A 108 -8.18 12.60 -9.57
CA LYS A 108 -9.55 12.50 -10.09
C LYS A 108 -10.61 12.80 -9.02
N ARG A 109 -10.44 12.28 -7.81
CA ARG A 109 -11.36 12.57 -6.71
C ARG A 109 -11.35 14.05 -6.35
N PHE A 110 -10.17 14.67 -6.34
CA PHE A 110 -10.02 16.10 -6.13
C PHE A 110 -10.65 16.92 -7.27
N ASN A 111 -10.42 16.52 -8.53
CA ASN A 111 -10.99 17.15 -9.71
C ASN A 111 -12.52 17.13 -9.69
N SER A 112 -13.13 15.99 -9.35
CA SER A 112 -14.58 15.89 -9.16
C SER A 112 -15.08 16.81 -8.05
N TRP A 113 -14.36 16.87 -6.92
CA TRP A 113 -14.70 17.76 -5.80
C TRP A 113 -14.64 19.24 -6.17
N CYS A 114 -13.65 19.65 -6.97
CA CYS A 114 -13.51 21.01 -7.49
C CYS A 114 -14.60 21.31 -8.52
N SER A 115 -14.91 20.36 -9.41
CA SER A 115 -15.94 20.51 -10.45
C SER A 115 -17.33 20.75 -9.84
N GLU A 116 -17.66 20.07 -8.74
CA GLU A 116 -18.91 20.30 -7.98
C GLU A 116 -19.00 21.70 -7.36
N ARG A 117 -17.89 22.42 -7.25
CA ARG A 117 -17.77 23.74 -6.61
C ARG A 117 -17.39 24.84 -7.59
N GLU A 118 -17.35 24.52 -8.90
CA GLU A 118 -16.92 25.44 -9.96
C GLU A 118 -15.51 26.02 -9.71
N GLN A 119 -14.64 25.22 -9.09
CA GLN A 119 -13.26 25.58 -8.76
C GLN A 119 -12.28 25.00 -9.78
N ASP A 120 -11.18 25.71 -10.05
CA ASP A 120 -10.09 25.21 -10.90
C ASP A 120 -9.20 24.21 -10.11
N PRO A 121 -9.19 22.91 -10.47
CA PRO A 121 -8.36 21.91 -9.81
C PRO A 121 -6.85 22.10 -10.04
N TYR A 122 -6.42 22.98 -10.94
CA TYR A 122 -5.01 23.24 -11.24
C TYR A 122 -4.46 24.50 -10.56
N ALA A 123 -5.36 25.38 -10.09
CA ALA A 123 -5.04 26.65 -9.44
C ALA A 123 -5.70 26.77 -8.05
N ALA A 124 -5.99 25.64 -7.41
CA ALA A 124 -6.63 25.61 -6.11
C ALA A 124 -5.78 26.30 -5.03
N THR A 125 -6.44 27.14 -4.23
CA THR A 125 -5.89 27.83 -3.08
C THR A 125 -5.58 26.85 -1.94
N LEU A 126 -4.82 27.33 -0.95
CA LEU A 126 -4.51 26.55 0.23
C LEU A 126 -5.77 26.18 1.01
N ALA A 127 -6.74 27.10 1.11
CA ALA A 127 -8.00 26.88 1.80
C ALA A 127 -8.82 25.76 1.12
N GLU A 128 -8.97 25.81 -0.19
CA GLU A 128 -9.69 24.79 -0.97
C GLU A 128 -9.05 23.40 -0.82
N CYS A 129 -7.73 23.34 -0.86
CA CYS A 129 -7.00 22.09 -0.59
C CYS A 129 -7.28 21.56 0.83
N ALA A 130 -7.38 22.44 1.83
CA ALA A 130 -7.62 22.05 3.22
C ALA A 130 -9.07 21.62 3.44
N ASP A 131 -10.02 22.30 2.81
CA ASP A 131 -11.44 21.98 2.82
C ASP A 131 -11.71 20.64 2.15
N PHE A 132 -11.03 20.35 1.04
CA PHE A 132 -11.08 19.04 0.42
C PHE A 132 -10.62 17.94 1.39
N LEU A 133 -9.45 18.08 2.03
CA LEU A 133 -8.95 17.09 2.99
C LEU A 133 -9.88 16.96 4.21
N SER A 134 -10.50 18.05 4.64
CA SER A 134 -11.49 18.05 5.72
C SER A 134 -12.77 17.31 5.32
N GLN A 135 -13.25 17.49 4.10
CA GLN A 135 -14.39 16.74 3.56
C GLN A 135 -14.10 15.23 3.47
N LEU A 136 -12.86 14.85 3.10
CA LEU A 136 -12.45 13.45 3.12
C LEU A 136 -12.51 12.86 4.54
N TYR A 137 -12.15 13.64 5.55
CA TYR A 137 -12.23 13.23 6.95
C TYR A 137 -13.68 13.09 7.43
N THR A 138 -14.55 14.07 7.15
CA THR A 138 -15.97 14.01 7.52
C THR A 138 -16.68 12.84 6.83
N SER A 139 -16.27 12.51 5.60
CA SER A 139 -16.72 11.33 4.85
C SER A 139 -16.24 9.97 5.41
N GLY A 140 -15.53 9.95 6.54
CA GLY A 140 -15.13 8.71 7.22
C GLY A 140 -13.80 8.10 6.73
N LEU A 141 -13.03 8.77 5.87
CA LEU A 141 -11.77 8.19 5.38
C LEU A 141 -10.69 8.13 6.46
N GLN A 142 -9.83 7.12 6.31
CA GLN A 142 -8.71 6.86 7.21
C GLN A 142 -7.52 7.77 6.92
N TYR A 143 -6.70 8.01 7.95
CA TYR A 143 -5.50 8.85 7.90
C TYR A 143 -4.62 8.57 6.66
N ARG A 144 -4.30 7.30 6.40
CA ARG A 144 -3.44 6.90 5.25
C ARG A 144 -3.97 7.39 3.91
N THR A 145 -5.29 7.36 3.72
CA THR A 145 -5.91 7.79 2.46
C THR A 145 -5.80 9.29 2.28
N ILE A 146 -6.08 10.06 3.34
CA ILE A 146 -6.04 11.52 3.37
C ILE A 146 -4.60 12.02 3.24
N ALA A 147 -3.66 11.42 3.96
CA ALA A 147 -2.23 11.70 3.81
C ALA A 147 -1.75 11.47 2.37
N GLY A 148 -2.23 10.41 1.70
CA GLY A 148 -1.94 10.19 0.29
C GLY A 148 -2.51 11.28 -0.62
N CYS A 149 -3.69 11.84 -0.31
CA CYS A 149 -4.27 12.97 -1.06
C CYS A 149 -3.43 14.24 -0.86
N ARG A 150 -2.98 14.52 0.37
CA ARG A 150 -2.03 15.60 0.66
C ARG A 150 -0.75 15.46 -0.17
N SER A 151 -0.13 14.27 -0.20
CA SER A 151 1.09 14.04 -0.97
C SER A 151 0.88 14.26 -2.46
N MET A 152 -0.27 13.83 -2.99
CA MET A 152 -0.67 14.08 -4.37
C MET A 152 -0.78 15.58 -4.66
N LEU A 153 -1.48 16.35 -3.82
CA LEU A 153 -1.61 17.81 -3.98
C LEU A 153 -0.25 18.48 -3.98
N SER A 154 0.61 18.13 -3.02
CA SER A 154 1.98 18.64 -2.91
C SER A 154 2.86 18.34 -4.13
N SER A 155 2.54 17.28 -4.87
CA SER A 155 3.34 16.82 -6.01
C SER A 155 2.84 17.37 -7.34
N LEU A 156 1.53 17.62 -7.46
CA LEU A 156 0.89 18.03 -8.72
C LEU A 156 0.68 19.55 -8.80
N LEU A 157 0.32 20.19 -7.70
CA LEU A 157 0.03 21.62 -7.67
C LEU A 157 1.29 22.47 -7.45
N PRO A 158 1.29 23.72 -7.94
CA PRO A 158 2.38 24.64 -7.66
C PRO A 158 2.48 24.91 -6.14
N PRO A 159 3.68 25.26 -5.65
CA PRO A 159 3.84 25.78 -4.29
C PRO A 159 2.98 27.03 -4.07
N ILE A 160 2.46 27.18 -2.85
CA ILE A 160 1.72 28.36 -2.39
C ILE A 160 2.58 29.02 -1.32
N ASP A 161 2.75 30.34 -1.38
CA ASP A 161 3.66 31.09 -0.49
C ASP A 161 5.10 30.55 -0.50
N ASN A 162 5.57 30.09 -1.67
CA ASN A 162 6.85 29.42 -1.87
C ASN A 162 7.04 28.11 -1.07
N VAL A 163 5.97 27.57 -0.48
CA VAL A 163 5.97 26.30 0.27
C VAL A 163 5.13 25.28 -0.48
N GLN A 164 5.62 24.04 -0.56
CA GLN A 164 4.81 22.96 -1.14
C GLN A 164 3.54 22.77 -0.32
N ILE A 165 2.39 22.56 -0.96
CA ILE A 165 1.09 22.46 -0.27
C ILE A 165 1.15 21.45 0.89
N GLY A 166 1.72 20.26 0.66
CA GLY A 166 1.83 19.24 1.70
C GLY A 166 2.78 19.59 2.85
N GLN A 167 3.61 20.62 2.73
CA GLN A 167 4.53 21.09 3.76
C GLN A 167 4.01 22.35 4.48
N HIS A 168 2.90 22.93 4.02
CA HIS A 168 2.32 24.11 4.64
C HIS A 168 1.91 23.82 6.11
N PRO A 169 2.21 24.71 7.07
CA PRO A 169 1.90 24.50 8.50
C PRO A 169 0.46 24.09 8.78
N TYR A 170 -0.52 24.73 8.11
CA TYR A 170 -1.94 24.37 8.24
C TYR A 170 -2.26 22.95 7.75
N MET A 171 -1.65 22.49 6.65
CA MET A 171 -1.84 21.12 6.15
C MET A 171 -1.24 20.10 7.11
N ILE A 172 -0.04 20.38 7.64
CA ILE A 172 0.60 19.52 8.65
C ILE A 172 -0.27 19.43 9.90
N ARG A 173 -0.78 20.57 10.39
CA ARG A 173 -1.67 20.63 11.56
C ARG A 173 -2.98 19.87 11.31
N LEU A 174 -3.58 20.02 10.13
CA LEU A 174 -4.79 19.30 9.74
C LEU A 174 -4.58 17.78 9.80
N LEU A 175 -3.51 17.25 9.18
CA LEU A 175 -3.23 15.82 9.23
C LEU A 175 -2.91 15.32 10.65
N ARG A 176 -2.30 16.16 11.49
CA ARG A 176 -2.07 15.84 12.90
C ARG A 176 -3.39 15.66 13.65
N VAL A 177 -4.37 16.53 13.42
CA VAL A 177 -5.73 16.38 13.96
C VAL A 177 -6.37 15.10 13.47
N VAL A 178 -6.30 14.81 12.16
CA VAL A 178 -6.85 13.56 11.60
C VAL A 178 -6.23 12.32 12.27
N PHE A 179 -4.91 12.31 12.48
CA PHE A 179 -4.21 11.21 13.14
C PHE A 179 -4.65 11.04 14.60
N ASN A 180 -4.66 12.14 15.36
CA ASN A 180 -5.02 12.12 16.79
C ASN A 180 -6.48 11.68 16.99
N SER A 181 -7.39 12.13 16.14
CA SER A 181 -8.81 11.80 16.26
C SER A 181 -9.16 10.39 15.75
N ARG A 182 -8.38 9.85 14.80
CA ARG A 182 -8.57 8.50 14.25
C ARG A 182 -7.22 7.82 14.00
N PRO A 183 -6.55 7.32 15.06
CA PRO A 183 -5.28 6.65 14.89
C PRO A 183 -5.45 5.38 14.05
N PRO A 184 -4.47 5.01 13.21
CA PRO A 184 -4.51 3.76 12.47
C PRO A 184 -4.67 2.58 13.42
N LYS A 185 -5.72 1.77 13.20
CA LYS A 185 -5.91 0.54 13.95
C LYS A 185 -4.84 -0.47 13.53
N VAL A 186 -4.06 -0.94 14.50
CA VAL A 186 -3.21 -2.11 14.32
C VAL A 186 -4.08 -3.33 14.57
N ASN A 187 -4.32 -4.12 13.52
CA ASN A 187 -4.97 -5.41 13.71
C ASN A 187 -3.97 -6.32 14.40
N LEU A 188 -4.26 -6.70 15.65
CA LEU A 188 -3.56 -7.78 16.31
C LEU A 188 -3.98 -9.07 15.59
N VAL A 189 -3.10 -9.56 14.73
CA VAL A 189 -3.21 -10.93 14.23
C VAL A 189 -2.73 -11.85 15.36
N PRO A 190 -3.35 -13.03 15.55
CA PRO A 190 -2.82 -14.01 16.50
C PRO A 190 -1.36 -14.29 16.15
N GLU A 191 -0.55 -14.52 17.17
CA GLU A 191 0.82 -14.97 16.97
C GLU A 191 0.79 -16.24 16.14
N TRP A 192 1.35 -16.17 14.94
CA TRP A 192 1.39 -17.32 14.06
C TRP A 192 2.67 -18.10 14.38
N ASP A 193 2.52 -19.41 14.52
CA ASP A 193 3.62 -20.31 14.82
C ASP A 193 4.10 -20.96 13.53
N LEU A 194 5.31 -20.61 13.11
CA LEU A 194 5.90 -21.14 11.89
C LEU A 194 5.99 -22.67 11.91
N GLN A 195 6.35 -23.28 13.03
CA GLN A 195 6.48 -24.73 13.12
C GLN A 195 5.12 -25.39 12.91
N LYS A 196 4.05 -24.85 13.51
CA LYS A 196 2.69 -25.34 13.28
C LYS A 196 2.28 -25.24 11.82
N VAL A 197 2.61 -24.15 11.13
CA VAL A 197 2.29 -24.00 9.71
C VAL A 197 3.06 -25.00 8.85
N LEU A 198 4.36 -25.17 9.10
CA LEU A 198 5.18 -26.15 8.38
C LEU A 198 4.70 -27.60 8.63
N ASP A 199 4.23 -27.91 9.83
CA ASP A 199 3.62 -29.21 10.14
C ASP A 199 2.32 -29.46 9.39
N ILE A 200 1.50 -28.42 9.20
CA ILE A 200 0.26 -28.49 8.43
C ILE A 200 0.57 -28.72 6.94
N LEU A 201 1.58 -28.02 6.39
CA LEU A 201 1.97 -28.15 4.98
C LEU A 201 2.50 -29.54 4.60
N GLN A 202 2.90 -30.35 5.58
CA GLN A 202 3.36 -31.73 5.40
C GLN A 202 2.24 -32.78 5.47
N LYS A 203 0.99 -32.34 5.69
CA LYS A 203 -0.20 -33.19 5.88
C LYS A 203 -1.23 -32.91 4.78
N SER A 204 -2.28 -33.73 4.73
CA SER A 204 -3.46 -33.47 3.88
C SER A 204 -4.06 -32.09 4.23
N PRO A 205 -4.51 -31.27 3.25
CA PRO A 205 -4.67 -31.56 1.81
C PRO A 205 -3.45 -31.23 0.95
N PHE A 206 -2.33 -30.80 1.54
CA PHE A 206 -1.12 -30.39 0.81
C PHE A 206 -0.25 -31.57 0.37
N GLU A 207 -0.42 -32.72 1.04
CA GLU A 207 0.25 -33.97 0.75
C GLU A 207 -0.76 -35.13 0.66
N PRO A 208 -0.51 -36.16 -0.17
CA PRO A 208 0.68 -36.33 -1.02
C PRO A 208 0.63 -35.46 -2.28
N PHE A 209 1.78 -34.92 -2.70
CA PHE A 209 1.92 -34.01 -3.86
C PHE A 209 1.10 -34.43 -5.10
N LEU A 210 1.14 -35.70 -5.49
CA LEU A 210 0.47 -36.22 -6.68
C LEU A 210 -1.08 -36.26 -6.58
N LYS A 211 -1.64 -36.15 -5.37
CA LYS A 211 -3.09 -36.20 -5.13
C LYS A 211 -3.65 -34.88 -4.62
N ALA A 212 -2.80 -33.94 -4.26
CA ALA A 212 -3.18 -32.64 -3.75
C ALA A 212 -3.78 -31.78 -4.87
N ASP A 213 -4.80 -31.00 -4.53
CA ASP A 213 -5.37 -30.03 -5.46
C ASP A 213 -4.33 -28.95 -5.83
N VAL A 214 -4.34 -28.51 -7.09
CA VAL A 214 -3.41 -27.49 -7.61
C VAL A 214 -3.47 -26.22 -6.78
N LYS A 215 -4.65 -25.87 -6.25
CA LYS A 215 -4.81 -24.72 -5.35
C LYS A 215 -4.03 -24.88 -4.04
N CYS A 216 -4.09 -26.07 -3.43
CA CYS A 216 -3.37 -26.36 -2.18
C CYS A 216 -1.86 -26.34 -2.41
N LEU A 217 -1.40 -26.98 -3.49
CA LEU A 217 0.00 -26.93 -3.91
C LEU A 217 0.47 -25.50 -4.16
N THR A 218 -0.34 -24.69 -4.84
CA THR A 218 -0.01 -23.27 -5.08
C THR A 218 0.16 -22.51 -3.76
N TYR A 219 -0.73 -22.69 -2.78
CA TYR A 219 -0.58 -22.04 -1.47
C TYR A 219 0.67 -22.49 -0.73
N LYS A 220 0.99 -23.78 -0.79
CA LYS A 220 2.21 -24.33 -0.18
C LYS A 220 3.47 -23.74 -0.79
N VAL A 221 3.62 -23.80 -2.11
CA VAL A 221 4.78 -23.26 -2.84
C VAL A 221 4.91 -21.76 -2.61
N VAL A 222 3.80 -21.01 -2.73
CA VAL A 222 3.80 -19.57 -2.49
C VAL A 222 4.22 -19.26 -1.06
N PHE A 223 3.71 -19.97 -0.06
CA PHE A 223 4.09 -19.74 1.35
C PHE A 223 5.57 -20.02 1.59
N LEU A 224 6.07 -21.17 1.13
CA LEU A 224 7.47 -21.57 1.30
C LEU A 224 8.43 -20.63 0.56
N THR A 225 8.00 -20.08 -0.57
CA THR A 225 8.75 -19.05 -1.30
C THR A 225 8.63 -17.67 -0.62
N ALA A 226 7.47 -17.35 -0.03
CA ALA A 226 7.17 -16.07 0.59
C ALA A 226 7.95 -15.81 1.87
N ILE A 227 8.21 -16.87 2.64
CA ILE A 227 8.79 -16.76 3.98
C ILE A 227 10.15 -16.05 3.97
N GLY A 228 10.90 -16.18 2.88
CA GLY A 228 12.16 -15.46 2.68
C GLY A 228 11.97 -14.01 2.21
N ARG A 229 11.08 -13.74 1.24
CA ARG A 229 10.81 -12.40 0.68
C ARG A 229 9.40 -12.26 0.09
N CYS A 230 8.45 -11.87 0.94
CA CYS A 230 7.04 -11.72 0.54
C CYS A 230 6.79 -10.65 -0.56
N SER A 231 7.62 -9.61 -0.68
CA SER A 231 7.42 -8.52 -1.65
C SER A 231 7.73 -8.91 -3.10
N ASP A 232 8.48 -10.00 -3.31
CA ASP A 232 9.04 -10.38 -4.61
C ASP A 232 8.20 -11.40 -5.37
N ILE A 233 7.27 -12.09 -4.68
CA ILE A 233 6.40 -13.11 -5.27
C ILE A 233 5.61 -12.56 -6.46
N GLN A 234 5.03 -11.36 -6.32
CA GLN A 234 4.25 -10.70 -7.37
C GLN A 234 5.07 -10.41 -8.63
N ALA A 235 6.40 -10.39 -8.51
CA ALA A 235 7.31 -10.08 -9.59
C ALA A 235 7.99 -11.33 -10.15
N LEU A 236 7.70 -12.52 -9.61
CA LEU A 236 8.12 -13.77 -10.22
C LEU A 236 7.45 -13.92 -11.57
N ARG A 237 8.27 -14.19 -12.59
CA ARG A 237 7.81 -14.54 -13.94
C ARG A 237 8.42 -15.87 -14.31
N ILE A 238 7.59 -16.73 -14.87
CA ILE A 238 7.99 -18.00 -15.45
C ILE A 238 8.17 -17.75 -16.96
N GLY A 239 9.35 -18.04 -17.49
CA GLY A 239 9.70 -17.82 -18.88
C GLY A 239 11.20 -17.76 -19.09
N GLU A 240 11.63 -17.95 -20.34
CA GLU A 240 13.04 -17.84 -20.72
C GLU A 240 13.63 -16.48 -20.31
N GLY A 241 14.81 -16.51 -19.70
CA GLY A 241 15.50 -15.32 -19.19
C GLY A 241 15.04 -14.80 -17.82
N PHE A 242 13.91 -15.29 -17.28
CA PHE A 242 13.41 -14.87 -15.95
C PHE A 242 13.60 -15.92 -14.86
N VAL A 243 13.78 -17.19 -15.23
CA VAL A 243 14.08 -18.29 -14.29
C VAL A 243 15.29 -19.05 -14.79
N ASN A 244 16.22 -19.35 -13.88
CA ASN A 244 17.35 -20.22 -14.14
C ASN A 244 17.39 -21.32 -13.07
N VAL A 245 17.31 -22.57 -13.53
CA VAL A 245 17.44 -23.76 -12.67
C VAL A 245 18.92 -24.05 -12.47
N GLN A 246 19.38 -23.95 -11.24
CA GLN A 246 20.76 -24.25 -10.85
C GLN A 246 20.80 -25.53 -10.00
N LYS A 247 21.98 -26.13 -9.87
CA LYS A 247 22.18 -27.35 -9.05
C LYS A 247 21.72 -27.20 -7.59
N LYS A 248 21.78 -25.97 -7.06
CA LYS A 248 21.47 -25.67 -5.65
C LYS A 248 20.09 -25.05 -5.43
N GLY A 249 19.28 -24.89 -6.49
CA GLY A 249 17.96 -24.26 -6.40
C GLY A 249 17.62 -23.41 -7.63
N LEU A 250 16.60 -22.57 -7.49
CA LEU A 250 16.05 -21.72 -8.54
C LEU A 250 16.50 -20.27 -8.36
N VAL A 251 16.99 -19.64 -9.43
CA VAL A 251 17.24 -18.21 -9.47
C VAL A 251 16.20 -17.53 -10.33
N PHE A 252 15.47 -16.60 -9.75
CA PHE A 252 14.51 -15.74 -10.42
C PHE A 252 15.10 -14.36 -10.64
N LEU A 253 14.90 -13.84 -11.86
CA LEU A 253 15.21 -12.48 -12.23
C LEU A 253 13.91 -11.66 -12.24
N ARG A 254 13.88 -10.60 -11.45
CA ARG A 254 12.73 -9.69 -11.42
C ARG A 254 12.66 -8.88 -12.72
N PRO A 255 11.51 -8.83 -13.42
CA PRO A 255 11.32 -7.91 -14.52
C PRO A 255 11.14 -6.48 -13.97
N GLY A 256 11.91 -5.53 -14.51
CA GLY A 256 11.82 -4.12 -14.15
C GLY A 256 12.37 -3.78 -12.76
N LEU A 257 12.06 -2.57 -12.29
CA LEU A 257 12.62 -2.00 -11.07
C LEU A 257 11.68 -2.14 -9.86
N SER A 258 12.18 -2.70 -8.75
CA SER A 258 11.57 -2.69 -7.41
C SER A 258 11.76 -1.34 -6.71
N ASN A 259 10.89 -0.96 -5.78
CA ASN A 259 10.97 0.33 -5.05
C ASN A 259 12.27 0.50 -4.27
N GLN A 260 12.98 -0.59 -4.00
CA GLN A 260 14.31 -0.56 -3.40
C GLN A 260 15.44 -0.38 -4.41
N ASP A 261 15.18 -0.58 -5.70
CA ASP A 261 16.20 -0.43 -6.73
C ASP A 261 16.57 1.04 -6.93
N ARG A 262 17.88 1.28 -7.09
CA ARG A 262 18.52 2.57 -7.29
C ARG A 262 19.51 2.45 -8.46
N PRO A 263 19.97 3.56 -9.07
CA PRO A 263 20.92 3.50 -10.19
C PRO A 263 22.15 2.61 -9.92
N ASN A 264 22.64 2.57 -8.68
CA ASN A 264 23.80 1.76 -8.27
C ASN A 264 23.42 0.44 -7.57
N HIS A 265 22.13 0.10 -7.53
CA HIS A 265 21.62 -1.09 -6.84
C HIS A 265 20.36 -1.59 -7.53
N TYR A 266 20.52 -2.39 -8.59
CA TYR A 266 19.42 -2.97 -9.36
C TYR A 266 19.70 -4.43 -9.70
N GLY A 267 18.68 -5.16 -10.14
CA GLY A 267 18.84 -6.54 -10.58
C GLY A 267 18.99 -7.56 -9.44
N THR A 268 18.43 -7.25 -8.26
CA THR A 268 18.40 -8.19 -7.13
C THR A 268 17.77 -9.52 -7.58
N LYS A 269 18.58 -10.56 -7.64
CA LYS A 269 18.15 -11.93 -7.94
C LYS A 269 17.48 -12.52 -6.71
N MET A 270 16.37 -13.21 -6.92
CA MET A 270 15.74 -14.01 -5.87
C MET A 270 16.24 -15.45 -6.03
N PHE A 271 16.93 -15.95 -5.03
CA PHE A 271 17.38 -17.34 -4.99
C PHE A 271 16.48 -18.14 -4.05
N VAL A 272 15.87 -19.19 -4.57
CA VAL A 272 15.09 -20.17 -3.82
C VAL A 272 15.95 -21.44 -3.75
N PRO A 273 16.60 -21.72 -2.61
CA PRO A 273 17.46 -22.89 -2.49
C PRO A 273 16.64 -24.18 -2.47
N TYR A 274 17.24 -25.26 -2.97
CA TYR A 274 16.70 -26.60 -2.75
C TYR A 274 16.77 -26.95 -1.26
N PHE A 275 15.69 -27.52 -0.72
CA PHE A 275 15.63 -27.89 0.69
C PHE A 275 15.81 -29.40 0.91
N GLU A 276 17.08 -29.80 1.03
CA GLU A 276 17.49 -31.21 1.15
C GLU A 276 16.97 -31.92 2.40
N HIS A 277 16.85 -31.18 3.51
CA HIS A 277 16.56 -31.75 4.84
C HIS A 277 15.13 -32.30 4.95
N ASN A 278 14.18 -31.74 4.20
CA ASN A 278 12.80 -32.23 4.18
C ASN A 278 12.15 -31.97 2.83
N LYS A 279 12.07 -33.01 2.00
CA LYS A 279 11.47 -32.95 0.66
C LYS A 279 10.01 -32.48 0.64
N LYS A 280 9.25 -32.65 1.75
CA LYS A 280 7.87 -32.16 1.83
C LYS A 280 7.79 -30.65 2.05
N LEU A 281 8.89 -29.99 2.39
CA LEU A 281 8.96 -28.54 2.59
C LEU A 281 9.84 -27.85 1.54
N ASP A 282 10.21 -28.59 0.49
CA ASP A 282 10.90 -28.02 -0.66
C ASP A 282 9.89 -27.20 -1.51
N PRO A 283 10.15 -25.90 -1.78
CA PRO A 283 9.26 -25.02 -2.54
C PRO A 283 9.15 -25.42 -4.02
#